data_AF-A0A4U8TK89-F1
#
_entry.id   AF-A0A4U8TK89-F1
#
_cell.length_a   1.000
_cell.length_b   1.000
_cell.length_c   1.000
_cell.angle_alpha   90.00
_cell.angle_beta   90.00
_cell.angle_gamma   90.00
#
_symmetry.space_group_name_H-M   'P 1'
#
loop_
_entity.id
_entity.type
_entity.pdbx_description
1 polymer ?
#
loop_
_entity_poly.entity_id
_entity_poly.type
_entity_poly.pdbx_seq_one_letter_code
_entity_poly.pdbx_strand_id
1 'polypeptide(L)'
;MKLTEEKVKPLGLDTKEELVIPKDIKVIEGETFRYNKNIRKIIMNEGLEVIKSSAFASCETLEEIIFPTSLKTIGNSTFKKCSSLKNLNFNEGLEVIKDCAFSERKSLKR
;
A
#
# COMPACT_ATOMS: atom_id res chain seq x y z
N MET A 1 4.17 -15.91 0.32
CA MET A 1 5.28 -15.42 -0.53
C MET A 1 5.53 -13.93 -0.27
N LYS A 2 6.63 -13.38 -0.79
CA LYS A 2 6.95 -11.93 -0.74
C LYS A 2 6.76 -11.30 -2.11
N LEU A 3 6.25 -10.08 -2.14
CA LEU A 3 6.17 -9.23 -3.32
C LEU A 3 7.36 -8.25 -3.28
N THR A 4 8.24 -8.39 -4.26
CA THR A 4 9.45 -7.58 -4.49
C THR A 4 9.30 -6.85 -5.81
N GLU A 5 10.11 -5.81 -6.05
CA GLU A 5 10.09 -5.01 -7.29
C GLU A 5 10.13 -5.85 -8.58
N GLU A 6 10.87 -6.96 -8.60
CA GLU A 6 10.93 -7.86 -9.76
C GLU A 6 9.58 -8.52 -10.08
N LYS A 7 8.78 -8.81 -9.06
CA LYS A 7 7.44 -9.38 -9.20
C LYS A 7 6.37 -8.33 -9.46
N VAL A 8 6.72 -7.04 -9.43
CA VAL A 8 5.83 -5.92 -9.72
C VAL A 8 5.70 -5.67 -11.23
N LYS A 9 6.78 -5.83 -11.99
CA LYS A 9 6.79 -5.65 -13.47
C LYS A 9 5.66 -6.40 -14.20
N PRO A 10 5.39 -7.69 -13.93
CA PRO A 10 4.31 -8.41 -14.61
C PRO A 10 2.89 -7.95 -14.23
N LEU A 11 2.73 -7.08 -13.21
CA LEU A 11 1.42 -6.58 -12.81
C LEU A 11 0.88 -5.46 -13.73
N GLY A 12 1.71 -4.95 -14.65
CA GLY A 12 1.29 -3.96 -15.66
C GLY A 12 0.95 -2.58 -15.07
N LEU A 13 1.67 -2.16 -14.03
CA LEU A 13 1.42 -0.90 -13.29
C LEU A 13 1.89 0.36 -14.04
N ASP A 14 2.51 0.16 -15.19
CA ASP A 14 2.78 1.17 -16.20
C ASP A 14 1.52 1.57 -16.99
N THR A 15 0.48 0.73 -17.01
CA THR A 15 -0.76 0.97 -17.77
C THR A 15 -2.04 0.82 -16.94
N LYS A 16 -1.94 0.32 -15.69
CA LYS A 16 -3.10 0.09 -14.82
C LYS A 16 -3.16 1.07 -13.65
N GLU A 17 -4.35 1.65 -13.47
CA GLU A 17 -4.71 2.49 -12.32
C GLU A 17 -5.12 1.65 -11.09
N GLU A 18 -5.38 0.35 -11.27
CA GLU A 18 -5.75 -0.58 -10.20
C GLU A 18 -4.66 -1.64 -10.01
N LEU A 19 -4.15 -1.75 -8.79
CA LEU A 19 -3.20 -2.78 -8.36
C LEU A 19 -3.95 -3.84 -7.53
N VAL A 20 -3.99 -5.06 -8.05
CA VAL A 20 -4.47 -6.23 -7.31
C VAL A 20 -3.28 -7.05 -6.83
N ILE A 21 -3.16 -7.21 -5.51
CA ILE A 21 -2.11 -8.06 -4.94
C ILE A 21 -2.50 -9.53 -5.13
N PRO A 22 -1.63 -10.38 -5.68
CA PRO A 22 -1.93 -11.80 -5.85
C PRO A 22 -2.16 -12.52 -4.52
N LYS A 23 -3.07 -13.50 -4.50
CA LYS A 23 -3.51 -14.25 -3.31
C LYS A 23 -2.40 -14.93 -2.49
N ASP A 24 -1.26 -15.23 -3.11
CA ASP A 24 -0.16 -15.95 -2.45
C ASP A 24 0.84 -15.01 -1.75
N ILE A 25 0.65 -13.70 -1.88
CA ILE A 25 1.48 -12.69 -1.26
C ILE A 25 1.05 -12.50 0.20
N LYS A 26 2.02 -12.68 1.10
CA LYS A 26 1.86 -12.44 2.55
C LYS A 26 2.57 -11.18 3.01
N VAL A 27 3.60 -10.76 2.27
CA VAL A 27 4.45 -9.64 2.64
C VAL A 27 4.73 -8.80 1.40
N ILE A 28 4.50 -7.49 1.50
CA ILE A 28 4.99 -6.50 0.54
C ILE A 28 6.30 -5.95 1.08
N GLU A 29 7.37 -6.11 0.31
CA GLU A 29 8.70 -5.65 0.69
C GLU A 29 8.81 -4.12 0.65
N GLY A 30 9.83 -3.59 1.31
CA GLY A 30 10.02 -2.16 1.42
C GLY A 30 10.25 -1.55 0.03
N GLU A 31 9.79 -0.32 -0.16
CA GLU A 31 9.98 0.46 -1.39
C GLU A 31 9.43 -0.14 -2.70
N THR A 32 8.74 -1.28 -2.64
CA THR A 32 8.31 -2.07 -3.80
C THR A 32 7.45 -1.29 -4.80
N PHE A 33 6.67 -0.32 -4.34
CA PHE A 33 5.86 0.58 -5.17
C PHE A 33 6.18 2.06 -4.92
N ARG A 34 7.37 2.37 -4.39
CA ARG A 34 7.79 3.74 -4.10
C ARG A 34 7.77 4.57 -5.38
N TYR A 35 7.26 5.80 -5.31
CA TYR A 35 7.13 6.72 -6.44
C TYR A 35 6.20 6.28 -7.56
N ASN A 36 5.30 5.33 -7.33
CA ASN A 36 4.34 4.96 -8.37
C ASN A 36 3.34 6.10 -8.62
N LYS A 37 3.26 6.55 -9.88
CA LYS A 37 2.40 7.68 -10.30
C LYS A 37 1.17 7.27 -11.11
N ASN A 38 0.91 5.97 -11.22
CA ASN A 38 -0.19 5.45 -12.03
C ASN A 38 -1.27 4.83 -11.16
N ILE A 39 -0.90 4.16 -10.06
CA ILE A 39 -1.84 3.46 -9.21
C ILE A 39 -2.73 4.48 -8.49
N ARG A 40 -4.04 4.31 -8.65
CA ARG A 40 -5.10 5.06 -7.99
C ARG A 40 -5.86 4.22 -6.98
N LYS A 41 -5.97 2.91 -7.21
CA LYS A 41 -6.66 1.97 -6.33
C LYS A 41 -5.81 0.75 -6.03
N ILE A 42 -5.78 0.33 -4.77
CA ILE A 42 -5.11 -0.90 -4.35
C ILE A 42 -6.11 -1.85 -3.70
N ILE A 43 -6.17 -3.06 -4.24
CA ILE A 43 -6.94 -4.18 -3.69
C ILE A 43 -5.92 -5.19 -3.13
N MET A 44 -5.84 -5.25 -1.81
CA MET A 44 -4.99 -6.19 -1.10
C MET A 44 -5.66 -7.57 -1.06
N ASN A 45 -4.87 -8.65 -1.10
CA ASN A 45 -5.42 -10.00 -0.96
C ASN A 45 -5.69 -10.36 0.51
N GLU A 46 -6.74 -11.15 0.71
CA GLU A 46 -6.91 -11.88 1.96
C GLU A 46 -5.76 -12.89 2.11
N GLY A 47 -4.90 -12.67 3.10
CA GLY A 47 -3.64 -13.37 3.33
C GLY A 47 -2.42 -12.45 3.40
N LEU A 48 -2.55 -11.17 3.03
CA LEU A 48 -1.51 -10.18 3.24
C LEU A 48 -1.42 -9.82 4.73
N GLU A 49 -0.27 -10.10 5.34
CA GLU A 49 -0.04 -9.92 6.78
C GLU A 49 0.80 -8.68 7.08
N VAL A 50 1.78 -8.36 6.23
CA VAL A 50 2.79 -7.32 6.49
C VAL A 50 3.06 -6.45 5.27
N ILE A 51 3.07 -5.13 5.47
CA ILE A 51 3.59 -4.15 4.53
C ILE A 51 4.82 -3.49 5.13
N LYS A 52 5.97 -3.64 4.48
CA LYS A 52 7.21 -3.05 4.98
C LYS A 52 7.31 -1.54 4.72
N SER A 53 8.33 -0.95 5.30
CA SER A 53 8.58 0.50 5.28
C SER A 53 8.63 1.05 3.86
N SER A 54 8.03 2.23 3.66
CA SER A 54 8.04 2.96 2.39
C SER A 54 7.49 2.22 1.17
N ALA A 55 6.79 1.09 1.34
CA ALA A 55 6.31 0.27 0.24
C ALA A 55 5.47 1.04 -0.79
N PHE A 56 4.69 2.03 -0.36
CA PHE A 56 3.87 2.91 -1.20
C PHE A 56 4.21 4.38 -1.00
N ALA A 57 5.44 4.70 -0.59
CA ALA A 57 5.82 6.08 -0.34
C ALA A 57 5.85 6.89 -1.64
N SER A 58 5.31 8.11 -1.59
CA SER A 58 5.17 9.05 -2.71
C SER A 58 4.31 8.53 -3.88
N CYS A 59 3.32 7.69 -3.58
CA CYS A 59 2.26 7.35 -4.53
C CYS A 59 1.22 8.48 -4.58
N GLU A 60 1.53 9.56 -5.29
CA GLU A 60 0.74 10.79 -5.28
C GLU A 60 -0.65 10.62 -5.91
N THR A 61 -0.82 9.66 -6.83
CA THR A 61 -2.09 9.36 -7.50
C THR A 61 -2.99 8.40 -6.73
N LEU A 62 -2.48 7.77 -5.66
CA LEU A 62 -3.22 6.77 -4.90
C LEU A 62 -4.40 7.43 -4.17
N GLU A 63 -5.62 7.06 -4.53
CA GLU A 63 -6.87 7.62 -4.01
C GLU A 63 -7.57 6.69 -3.02
N GLU A 64 -7.51 5.38 -3.25
CA GLU A 64 -8.25 4.36 -2.50
C GLU A 64 -7.36 3.16 -2.17
N ILE A 65 -7.44 2.69 -0.93
CA ILE A 65 -6.81 1.45 -0.48
C ILE A 65 -7.84 0.62 0.29
N ILE A 66 -7.99 -0.64 -0.11
CA ILE A 66 -8.80 -1.62 0.61
C ILE A 66 -7.84 -2.54 1.36
N PHE A 67 -7.78 -2.42 2.69
CA PHE A 67 -6.99 -3.32 3.51
C PHE A 67 -7.70 -4.66 3.73
N PRO A 68 -6.99 -5.78 3.68
CA PRO A 68 -7.57 -7.08 3.96
C PRO A 68 -7.68 -7.29 5.47
N THR A 69 -8.60 -8.13 5.92
CA THR A 69 -8.79 -8.39 7.36
C THR A 69 -7.56 -8.99 8.03
N SER A 70 -6.75 -9.70 7.26
CA SER A 70 -5.51 -10.37 7.66
C SER A 70 -4.30 -9.46 7.85
N LEU A 71 -4.37 -8.18 7.46
CA LEU A 71 -3.24 -7.25 7.58
C LEU A 71 -3.01 -6.88 9.05
N LYS A 72 -1.80 -7.18 9.53
CA LYS A 72 -1.40 -6.97 10.93
C LYS A 72 -0.44 -5.80 11.10
N THR A 73 0.43 -5.55 10.13
CA THR A 73 1.54 -4.60 10.29
C THR A 73 1.73 -3.70 9.08
N ILE A 74 1.74 -2.39 9.34
CA ILE A 74 2.14 -1.35 8.39
C ILE A 74 3.44 -0.70 8.87
N GLY A 75 4.46 -0.73 8.01
CA GLY A 75 5.80 -0.22 8.27
C GLY A 75 5.91 1.31 8.32
N ASN A 76 7.13 1.78 8.56
CA ASN A 76 7.42 3.21 8.65
C ASN A 76 7.21 3.88 7.29
N SER A 77 6.59 5.07 7.28
CA SER A 77 6.41 5.87 6.06
C SER A 77 5.75 5.14 4.88
N THR A 78 5.01 4.05 5.11
CA THR A 78 4.44 3.22 4.03
C THR A 78 3.59 4.00 3.04
N PHE A 79 2.79 4.96 3.49
CA PHE A 79 1.95 5.86 2.67
C PHE A 79 2.36 7.33 2.81
N LYS A 80 3.65 7.57 3.06
CA LYS A 80 4.21 8.92 3.16
C LYS A 80 4.02 9.64 1.82
N LYS A 81 3.58 10.90 1.83
CA LYS A 81 3.36 11.72 0.62
C LYS A 81 2.33 11.15 -0.38
N CYS A 82 1.42 10.26 0.04
CA CYS A 82 0.27 9.88 -0.78
C CYS A 82 -0.81 10.96 -0.70
N SER A 83 -0.65 12.05 -1.47
CA SER A 83 -1.47 13.26 -1.35
C SER A 83 -2.92 13.10 -1.83
N SER A 84 -3.20 12.17 -2.74
CA SER A 84 -4.56 11.96 -3.25
C SER A 84 -5.38 10.98 -2.42
N LEU A 85 -4.79 10.39 -1.38
CA LEU A 85 -5.42 9.35 -0.57
C LEU A 85 -6.49 9.97 0.35
N LYS A 86 -7.74 9.94 -0.12
CA LYS A 86 -8.88 10.61 0.53
C LYS A 86 -9.49 9.75 1.62
N ASN A 87 -9.63 8.45 1.36
CA ASN A 87 -10.33 7.52 2.24
C ASN A 87 -9.40 6.35 2.61
N LEU A 88 -9.32 6.06 3.91
CA LEU A 88 -8.66 4.88 4.44
C LEU A 88 -9.61 4.20 5.41
N ASN A 89 -10.02 2.99 5.03
CA ASN A 89 -10.79 2.12 5.89
C ASN A 89 -9.83 1.11 6.47
N PHE A 90 -9.35 1.36 7.68
CA PHE A 90 -8.55 0.38 8.41
C PHE A 90 -9.40 -0.86 8.72
N ASN A 91 -8.80 -2.04 8.55
CA ASN A 91 -9.40 -3.29 9.02
C ASN A 91 -9.31 -3.37 10.54
N GLU A 92 -10.26 -4.09 11.15
CA GLU A 92 -10.27 -4.33 12.60
C GLU A 92 -9.07 -5.17 13.09
N GLY A 93 -8.43 -5.91 12.18
CA GLY A 93 -7.28 -6.76 12.48
C GLY A 93 -5.92 -6.05 12.48
N LEU A 94 -5.87 -4.73 12.28
CA LEU A 94 -4.61 -4.01 12.21
C LEU A 94 -4.00 -3.83 13.60
N GLU A 95 -2.93 -4.58 13.88
CA GLU A 95 -2.28 -4.60 15.19
C GLU A 95 -1.23 -3.47 15.34
N VAL A 96 -0.46 -3.18 14.28
CA VAL A 96 0.70 -2.27 14.34
C VAL A 96 0.73 -1.32 13.15
N ILE A 97 0.74 -0.02 13.44
CA ILE A 97 1.06 1.06 12.48
C ILE A 97 2.30 1.77 13.00
N LYS A 98 3.41 1.70 12.26
CA LYS A 98 4.64 2.35 12.70
C LYS A 98 4.63 3.86 12.40
N ASP A 99 5.58 4.56 13.02
CA ASP A 99 5.70 6.02 12.97
C ASP A 99 5.75 6.56 11.54
N CYS A 100 5.08 7.69 11.35
CA CYS A 100 5.01 8.41 10.08
C CYS A 100 4.46 7.61 8.90
N ALA A 101 3.86 6.42 9.10
CA ALA A 101 3.25 5.60 8.04
C ALA A 101 2.36 6.41 7.11
N PHE A 102 1.75 7.46 7.64
CA PHE A 102 0.76 8.32 7.00
C PHE A 102 1.15 9.81 7.00
N SER A 103 2.43 10.11 7.12
CA SER A 103 2.95 11.48 7.17
C SER A 103 2.80 12.21 5.82
N GLU A 104 2.68 13.54 5.89
CA GLU A 104 2.60 14.43 4.71
C GLU A 104 1.40 14.16 3.79
N ARG A 105 0.28 13.67 4.34
CA ARG A 105 -0.98 13.55 3.61
C ARG A 105 -1.82 14.80 3.83
N LYS A 106 -2.03 15.56 2.75
CA LYS A 106 -2.79 16.82 2.78
C LYS A 106 -4.31 16.61 2.77
N SER A 107 -4.77 15.42 2.36
CA SER A 107 -6.17 15.14 2.08
C SER A 107 -6.87 14.24 3.10
N LEU A 108 -6.12 13.59 4.01
CA LEU A 108 -6.77 12.76 5.02
C LEU A 108 -7.42 13.65 6.08
N LYS A 109 -8.72 13.86 5.94
CA LYS A 109 -9.55 14.41 7.01
C LYS A 109 -9.69 13.32 8.08
N ARG A 110 -9.45 13.70 9.33
CA ARG A 110 -9.67 12.82 10.49
C ARG A 110 -11.15 12.42 10.57
#